data_AF-A0A132H423-F1
#
_entry.id   AF-A0A132H423-F1
#
_cell.length_a   1.000
_cell.length_b   1.000
_cell.length_c   1.000
_cell.angle_alpha   90.00
_cell.angle_beta   90.00
_cell.angle_gamma   90.00
#
_symmetry.space_group_name_H-M   'P 1'
#
loop_
_entity.id
_entity.type
_entity.pdbx_description
1 polymer ?
#
loop_
_entity_poly.entity_id
_entity_poly.type
_entity_poly.pdbx_seq_one_letter_code
_entity_poly.pdbx_strand_id
1 'polypeptide(L)'
;MKKTLLFAFILLTFSSCALSGFTTKTPKSEISDVQRFIPVCDIDLLDKYDNGGHSDSLSELCRLSIDNVLARDKSIGLTGYITIKDTVVQNKVNNELRQLIDDGNLKQKAQYTYLPTVDSILKQNGKRFGLLVYHVGFERTKQNWGEIVFKSIAYYYGAYGASSYNEAFSKLTLIIYDAENKNLPFYHFSIKPDKKPTRVISQQLEGIIDRFWK
;
A
#
# COMPACT_ATOMS: atom_id res chain seq x y z
N MET A 1 10.77 13.87 -51.34
CA MET A 1 9.53 13.39 -50.67
C MET A 1 9.74 12.20 -49.72
N LYS A 2 10.71 11.29 -49.94
CA LYS A 2 10.96 10.15 -49.02
C LYS A 2 11.57 10.51 -47.66
N LYS A 3 12.28 11.65 -47.56
CA LYS A 3 12.91 12.11 -46.29
C LYS A 3 11.93 12.79 -45.33
N THR A 4 10.84 13.37 -45.83
CA THR A 4 9.80 14.02 -45.01
C THR A 4 8.89 13.00 -44.32
N LEU A 5 8.69 11.83 -44.93
CA LEU A 5 7.92 10.71 -44.36
C LEU A 5 8.63 10.02 -43.19
N LEU A 6 9.97 10.03 -43.17
CA LEU A 6 10.76 9.44 -42.08
C LEU A 6 10.69 10.28 -40.79
N PHE A 7 10.54 11.60 -40.93
CA PHE A 7 10.45 12.51 -39.78
C PHE A 7 9.09 12.43 -39.06
N ALA A 8 8.01 12.11 -39.78
CA ALA A 8 6.69 11.93 -39.20
C ALA A 8 6.58 10.64 -38.36
N PHE A 9 7.36 9.59 -38.68
CA PHE A 9 7.33 8.32 -37.95
C PHE A 9 8.08 8.37 -36.61
N ILE A 10 9.12 9.22 -36.50
CA ILE A 10 9.90 9.40 -35.27
C ILE A 10 9.15 10.28 -34.24
N LEU A 11 8.25 11.15 -34.70
CA LEU A 11 7.41 11.97 -33.81
C LEU A 11 6.21 11.20 -33.22
N LEU A 12 5.85 10.05 -33.78
CA LEU A 12 4.73 9.22 -33.31
C LEU A 12 5.12 8.17 -32.26
N THR A 13 6.41 8.00 -31.95
CA THR A 13 6.88 6.97 -30.98
C THR A 13 7.13 7.50 -29.56
N PHE A 14 6.92 8.79 -29.30
CA PHE A 14 7.10 9.38 -27.96
C PHE A 14 5.82 9.66 -27.18
N SER A 15 4.64 9.27 -27.69
CA SER A 15 3.41 9.22 -26.90
C SER A 15 3.33 7.92 -26.09
N SER A 16 4.38 7.63 -25.31
CA SER A 16 4.21 6.73 -24.17
C SER A 16 3.33 7.47 -23.17
N CYS A 17 2.04 7.17 -23.22
CA CYS A 17 1.09 7.59 -22.21
C CYS A 17 1.53 6.92 -20.90
N ALA A 18 2.38 7.61 -20.14
CA ALA A 18 2.69 7.24 -18.77
C ALA A 18 1.34 7.24 -18.04
N LEU A 19 0.87 6.03 -17.70
CA LEU A 19 -0.34 5.83 -16.93
C LEU A 19 -0.08 6.47 -15.55
N SER A 20 -0.44 7.75 -15.41
CA SER A 20 -0.19 8.53 -14.20
C SER A 20 -0.98 7.90 -13.04
N GLY A 21 -0.35 7.77 -11.87
CA GLY A 21 -0.97 7.21 -10.66
C GLY A 21 -2.06 8.10 -10.05
N PHE A 22 -2.44 9.18 -10.75
CA PHE A 22 -3.45 10.15 -10.32
C PHE A 22 -4.77 9.85 -11.04
N THR A 23 -5.77 9.44 -10.29
CA THR A 23 -6.98 8.83 -10.86
C THR A 23 -8.22 9.69 -10.70
N THR A 24 -8.10 10.96 -10.29
CA THR A 24 -9.24 11.73 -9.77
C THR A 24 -9.25 13.20 -10.19
N LYS A 25 -10.34 13.88 -9.77
CA LYS A 25 -10.61 15.31 -9.99
C LYS A 25 -9.58 16.25 -9.37
N THR A 26 -8.79 15.76 -8.40
CA THR A 26 -7.86 16.59 -7.64
C THR A 26 -6.50 16.68 -8.34
N PRO A 27 -6.09 17.87 -8.81
CA PRO A 27 -4.77 18.08 -9.39
C PRO A 27 -3.67 17.84 -8.36
N LYS A 28 -2.57 17.22 -8.79
CA LYS A 28 -1.39 17.00 -7.95
C LYS A 28 -0.84 18.29 -7.31
N SER A 29 -0.92 19.41 -8.03
CA SER A 29 -0.47 20.73 -7.53
C SER A 29 -1.26 21.22 -6.32
N GLU A 30 -2.48 20.71 -6.10
CA GLU A 30 -3.27 21.04 -4.90
C GLU A 30 -2.86 20.20 -3.68
N ILE A 31 -2.25 19.04 -3.90
CA ILE A 31 -1.86 18.12 -2.83
C ILE A 31 -0.66 18.70 -2.08
N SER A 32 -0.97 19.39 -1.00
CA SER A 32 -0.04 20.03 -0.08
C SER A 32 -0.62 19.91 1.33
N ASP A 33 0.17 20.18 2.37
CA ASP A 33 -0.29 20.10 3.77
C ASP A 33 -0.91 18.74 4.16
N VAL A 34 -0.23 17.66 3.76
CA VAL A 34 -0.72 16.30 3.96
C VAL A 34 -0.49 15.87 5.40
N GLN A 35 -1.56 15.48 6.08
CA GLN A 35 -1.48 14.88 7.42
C GLN A 35 -1.33 13.38 7.33
N ARG A 36 -0.31 12.81 7.98
CA ARG A 36 -0.17 11.35 8.04
C ARG A 36 -0.94 10.77 9.23
N PHE A 37 -1.67 9.69 8.98
CA PHE A 37 -2.24 8.85 10.02
C PHE A 37 -1.24 7.80 10.48
N ILE A 38 -1.55 7.13 11.59
CA ILE A 38 -0.80 5.97 12.06
C ILE A 38 -0.86 4.86 10.99
N PRO A 39 0.28 4.33 10.51
CA PRO A 39 0.26 3.24 9.55
C PRO A 39 -0.38 1.98 10.14
N VAL A 40 -1.22 1.32 9.36
CA VAL A 40 -1.83 0.04 9.73
C VAL A 40 -0.95 -1.07 9.19
N CYS A 41 -0.45 -1.93 10.07
CA CYS A 41 0.39 -3.05 9.73
C CYS A 41 -0.24 -4.34 10.26
N ASP A 42 -0.61 -5.24 9.36
CA ASP A 42 -1.19 -6.54 9.62
C ASP A 42 -0.24 -7.63 9.12
N ILE A 43 0.73 -7.99 9.97
CA ILE A 43 1.74 -9.00 9.64
C ILE A 43 1.48 -10.27 10.43
N ASP A 44 1.23 -11.36 9.71
CA ASP A 44 1.04 -12.67 10.32
C ASP A 44 2.38 -13.42 10.41
N LEU A 45 2.54 -14.18 11.49
CA LEU A 45 3.60 -15.18 11.61
C LEU A 45 2.97 -16.57 11.48
N LEU A 46 3.36 -17.29 10.43
CA LEU A 46 2.86 -18.63 10.14
C LEU A 46 3.84 -19.68 10.65
N ASP A 47 3.41 -20.44 11.66
CA ASP A 47 4.13 -21.55 12.24
C ASP A 47 3.65 -22.91 11.68
N LYS A 48 4.06 -24.01 12.32
CA LYS A 48 3.86 -25.37 11.81
C LYS A 48 2.38 -25.65 11.51
N TYR A 49 2.11 -26.41 10.44
CA TYR A 49 0.74 -26.71 9.97
C TYR A 49 -0.09 -25.51 9.49
N ASP A 50 0.56 -24.41 9.12
CA ASP A 50 -0.11 -23.13 8.82
C ASP A 50 -0.93 -22.59 10.00
N ASN A 51 -0.65 -23.06 11.22
CA ASN A 51 -1.12 -22.39 12.42
C ASN A 51 -0.36 -21.07 12.49
N GLY A 52 -1.07 -19.98 12.40
CA GLY A 52 -0.47 -18.66 12.38
C GLY A 52 -1.47 -17.63 12.78
N GLY A 53 -0.98 -16.54 13.33
CA GLY A 53 -1.80 -15.44 13.78
C GLY A 53 -1.08 -14.12 13.59
N HIS A 54 -1.83 -13.05 13.82
CA HIS A 54 -1.31 -11.70 13.81
C HIS A 54 -0.12 -11.60 14.78
N SER A 55 0.97 -11.02 14.31
CA SER A 55 2.17 -10.82 15.11
C SER A 55 2.35 -9.34 15.43
N ASP A 56 1.98 -8.95 16.66
CA ASP A 56 2.12 -7.57 17.14
C ASP A 56 3.57 -7.06 16.99
N SER A 57 4.55 -7.93 17.27
CA SER A 57 5.96 -7.58 17.16
C SER A 57 6.37 -7.28 15.71
N LEU A 58 5.97 -8.09 14.74
CA LEU A 58 6.30 -7.85 13.33
C LEU A 58 5.56 -6.62 12.79
N SER A 59 4.28 -6.48 13.16
CA SER A 59 3.46 -5.32 12.82
C SER A 59 4.05 -4.01 13.37
N GLU A 60 4.56 -4.00 14.60
CA GLU A 60 5.24 -2.85 15.19
C GLU A 60 6.51 -2.47 14.43
N LEU A 61 7.35 -3.45 14.11
CA LEU A 61 8.60 -3.22 13.36
C LEU A 61 8.31 -2.63 11.98
N CYS A 62 7.27 -3.11 11.30
CA CYS A 62 6.82 -2.54 10.04
C CYS A 62 6.34 -1.10 10.21
N ARG A 63 5.55 -0.80 11.25
CA ARG A 63 5.06 0.56 11.53
C ARG A 63 6.21 1.54 11.76
N LEU A 64 7.15 1.19 12.62
CA LEU A 64 8.35 1.99 12.89
C LEU A 64 9.18 2.21 11.62
N SER A 65 9.30 1.18 10.78
CA SER A 65 10.05 1.30 9.52
C SER A 65 9.36 2.22 8.51
N ILE A 66 8.03 2.18 8.40
CA ILE A 66 7.25 3.13 7.59
C ILE A 66 7.43 4.54 8.13
N ASP A 67 7.24 4.75 9.44
CA ASP A 67 7.34 6.07 10.06
C ASP A 67 8.72 6.69 9.85
N ASN A 68 9.78 5.87 9.93
CA ASN A 68 11.15 6.30 9.68
C ASN A 68 11.39 6.74 8.22
N VAL A 69 10.79 6.06 7.24
CA VAL A 69 10.91 6.44 5.83
C VAL A 69 10.12 7.72 5.57
N LEU A 70 8.86 7.78 6.03
CA LEU A 70 8.01 8.96 5.86
C LEU A 70 8.56 10.20 6.56
N ALA A 71 9.21 10.05 7.72
CA ALA A 71 9.82 11.17 8.43
C ALA A 71 10.99 11.81 7.67
N ARG A 72 11.64 11.07 6.77
CA ARG A 72 12.75 11.57 5.94
C ARG A 72 12.28 12.10 4.58
N ASP A 73 11.13 11.64 4.11
CA ASP A 73 10.56 12.11 2.85
C ASP A 73 9.99 13.53 3.01
N LYS A 74 10.42 14.43 2.13
CA LYS A 74 9.89 15.80 2.05
C LYS A 74 8.94 15.98 0.87
N SER A 75 8.80 14.94 0.07
CA SER A 75 8.25 15.06 -1.26
C SER A 75 6.71 14.97 -1.22
N ILE A 76 6.12 14.11 -0.39
CA ILE A 76 4.66 14.05 -0.27
C ILE A 76 4.02 15.32 0.34
N GLY A 77 4.82 16.26 0.84
CA GLY A 77 4.30 17.50 1.46
C GLY A 77 3.70 17.23 2.83
N LEU A 78 4.31 16.30 3.58
CA LEU A 78 3.91 15.98 4.95
C LEU A 78 4.16 17.16 5.89
N THR A 79 3.11 17.60 6.58
CA THR A 79 3.17 18.74 7.50
C THR A 79 2.84 18.37 8.94
N GLY A 80 2.32 17.17 9.18
CA GLY A 80 1.95 16.76 10.53
C GLY A 80 1.59 15.28 10.64
N TYR A 81 1.36 14.88 11.89
CA TYR A 81 0.97 13.54 12.30
C TYR A 81 -0.30 13.61 13.13
N ILE A 82 -1.32 12.86 12.71
CA ILE A 82 -2.57 12.75 13.44
C ILE A 82 -2.41 11.69 14.53
N THR A 83 -2.51 12.12 15.79
CA THR A 83 -2.53 11.22 16.94
C THR A 83 -3.96 10.99 17.40
N ILE A 84 -4.43 9.74 17.31
CA ILE A 84 -5.77 9.35 17.77
C ILE A 84 -5.61 8.66 19.14
N LYS A 85 -6.03 9.32 20.22
CA LYS A 85 -5.91 8.77 21.58
C LYS A 85 -6.97 7.71 21.89
N ASP A 86 -8.15 7.83 21.27
CA ASP A 86 -9.26 6.91 21.45
C ASP A 86 -9.05 5.66 20.58
N THR A 87 -8.86 4.51 21.23
CA THR A 87 -8.62 3.23 20.56
C THR A 87 -9.81 2.75 19.73
N VAL A 88 -11.05 3.10 20.12
CA VAL A 88 -12.26 2.77 19.34
C VAL A 88 -12.26 3.56 18.04
N VAL A 89 -11.90 4.84 18.07
CA VAL A 89 -11.80 5.68 16.87
C VAL A 89 -10.64 5.20 15.98
N GLN A 90 -9.49 4.85 16.55
CA GLN A 90 -8.37 4.29 15.80
C GLN A 90 -8.77 2.99 15.09
N ASN A 91 -9.49 2.10 15.78
CA ASN A 91 -9.98 0.85 15.18
C ASN A 91 -10.97 1.10 14.04
N LYS A 92 -11.81 2.14 14.13
CA LYS A 92 -12.70 2.53 13.03
C LYS A 92 -11.91 2.97 11.79
N VAL A 93 -10.88 3.80 11.96
CA VAL A 93 -9.97 4.20 10.86
C VAL A 93 -9.31 2.96 10.24
N ASN A 94 -8.78 2.05 11.06
CA ASN A 94 -8.13 0.84 10.59
C ASN A 94 -9.10 -0.05 9.79
N ASN A 95 -10.34 -0.20 10.26
CA ASN A 95 -11.36 -0.99 9.59
C ASN A 95 -11.82 -0.36 8.27
N GLU A 96 -12.00 0.96 8.22
CA GLU A 96 -12.30 1.68 6.97
C GLU A 96 -11.21 1.46 5.92
N LEU A 97 -9.94 1.55 6.33
CA LEU A 97 -8.81 1.32 5.45
C LEU A 97 -8.76 -0.14 4.98
N ARG A 98 -8.93 -1.11 5.89
CA ARG A 98 -8.96 -2.54 5.56
C ARG A 98 -10.07 -2.85 4.55
N GLN A 99 -11.30 -2.41 4.80
CA GLN A 99 -12.43 -2.58 3.89
C GLN A 99 -12.16 -1.96 2.51
N LEU A 100 -11.58 -0.75 2.48
CA LEU A 100 -11.22 -0.09 1.23
C LEU A 100 -10.23 -0.93 0.40
N ILE A 101 -9.24 -1.55 1.04
CA ILE A 101 -8.22 -2.39 0.40
C ILE A 101 -8.77 -3.76 -0.02
N ASP A 102 -9.54 -4.41 0.86
CA ASP A 102 -10.03 -5.79 0.68
C ASP A 102 -11.09 -5.89 -0.41
N ASP A 103 -11.86 -4.83 -0.63
CA ASP A 103 -12.82 -4.75 -1.73
C ASP A 103 -12.16 -4.78 -3.13
N GLY A 104 -10.82 -4.74 -3.20
CA GLY A 104 -10.02 -5.10 -4.38
C GLY A 104 -10.11 -4.15 -5.57
N ASN A 105 -10.96 -3.14 -5.52
CA ASN A 105 -11.31 -2.29 -6.66
C ASN A 105 -11.01 -0.80 -6.43
N LEU A 106 -9.82 -0.52 -5.87
CA LEU A 106 -9.35 0.84 -5.60
C LEU A 106 -9.41 1.72 -6.84
N LYS A 107 -9.13 1.18 -8.03
CA LYS A 107 -9.18 1.93 -9.29
C LYS A 107 -10.56 2.49 -9.59
N GLN A 108 -11.62 1.68 -9.45
CA GLN A 108 -12.99 2.15 -9.66
C GLN A 108 -13.42 3.12 -8.56
N LYS A 109 -13.00 2.87 -7.31
CA LYS A 109 -13.39 3.67 -6.15
C LYS A 109 -12.62 4.98 -6.03
N ALA A 110 -11.46 5.10 -6.66
CA ALA A 110 -10.60 6.27 -6.46
C ALA A 110 -11.31 7.58 -6.78
N GLN A 111 -12.25 7.62 -7.72
CA GLN A 111 -13.03 8.82 -8.04
C GLN A 111 -14.09 9.18 -6.99
N TYR A 112 -14.58 8.21 -6.24
CA TYR A 112 -15.64 8.35 -5.24
C TYR A 112 -15.38 7.36 -4.10
N THR A 113 -14.68 7.85 -3.07
CA THR A 113 -14.40 7.08 -1.84
C THR A 113 -14.75 7.94 -0.65
N TYR A 114 -15.59 7.44 0.24
CA TYR A 114 -15.92 8.13 1.48
C TYR A 114 -15.45 7.30 2.66
N LEU A 115 -14.53 7.87 3.45
CA LEU A 115 -13.99 7.30 4.67
C LEU A 115 -14.48 8.16 5.83
N PRO A 116 -15.68 7.86 6.41
CA PRO A 116 -16.37 8.80 7.31
C PRO A 116 -15.54 9.17 8.54
N THR A 117 -14.81 8.22 9.12
CA THR A 117 -13.99 8.48 10.29
C THR A 117 -12.75 9.29 9.92
N VAL A 118 -12.07 8.94 8.81
CA VAL A 118 -10.92 9.71 8.30
C VAL A 118 -11.31 11.14 7.94
N ASP A 119 -12.42 11.31 7.21
CA ASP A 119 -12.99 12.60 6.80
C ASP A 119 -13.29 13.50 8.00
N SER A 120 -13.98 12.95 9.01
CA SER A 120 -14.30 13.67 10.24
C SER A 120 -13.04 14.15 10.97
N ILE A 121 -12.03 13.30 11.11
CA ILE A 121 -10.77 13.64 11.79
C ILE A 121 -10.02 14.74 11.02
N LEU A 122 -9.90 14.62 9.69
CA LEU A 122 -9.25 15.64 8.88
C LEU A 122 -9.94 16.99 9.02
N LYS A 123 -11.28 17.02 8.92
CA LYS A 123 -12.07 18.26 9.07
C LYS A 123 -11.95 18.88 10.46
N GLN A 124 -11.96 18.08 11.52
CA GLN A 124 -11.76 18.57 12.89
C GLN A 124 -10.39 19.22 13.09
N ASN A 125 -9.37 18.78 12.35
CA ASN A 125 -8.04 19.35 12.38
C ASN A 125 -7.84 20.50 11.36
N GLY A 126 -8.88 20.89 10.62
CA GLY A 126 -8.79 21.90 9.57
C GLY A 126 -7.93 21.47 8.38
N LYS A 127 -7.91 20.17 8.07
CA LYS A 127 -7.04 19.56 7.05
C LYS A 127 -7.89 18.91 5.96
N ARG A 128 -7.37 18.94 4.74
CA ARG A 128 -8.01 18.34 3.56
C ARG A 128 -7.44 16.98 3.20
N PHE A 129 -6.10 16.86 3.24
CA PHE A 129 -5.41 15.68 2.74
C PHE A 129 -4.89 14.79 3.87
N GLY A 130 -5.19 13.50 3.76
CA GLY A 130 -4.70 12.46 4.66
C GLY A 130 -3.81 11.45 3.93
N LEU A 131 -2.61 11.18 4.44
CA LEU A 131 -1.80 10.04 4.04
C LEU A 131 -2.18 8.83 4.90
N LEU A 132 -2.63 7.77 4.23
CA LEU A 132 -2.96 6.48 4.81
C LEU A 132 -2.00 5.42 4.25
N VAL A 133 -1.46 4.58 5.13
CA VAL A 133 -0.57 3.48 4.74
C VAL A 133 -1.10 2.19 5.33
N TYR A 134 -1.28 1.18 4.48
CA TYR A 134 -1.73 -0.16 4.85
C TYR A 134 -0.69 -1.19 4.40
N HIS A 135 -0.11 -1.91 5.34
CA HIS A 135 0.84 -2.98 5.09
C HIS A 135 0.25 -4.30 5.55
N VAL A 136 0.08 -5.24 4.64
CA VAL A 136 -0.33 -6.60 4.97
C VAL A 136 0.72 -7.58 4.47
N GLY A 137 0.97 -8.63 5.24
CA GLY A 137 1.96 -9.62 4.87
C GLY A 137 2.00 -10.80 5.81
N PHE A 138 2.85 -11.76 5.49
CA PHE A 138 3.16 -12.85 6.40
C PHE A 138 4.61 -13.28 6.26
N GLU A 139 5.14 -13.89 7.32
CA GLU A 139 6.39 -14.63 7.31
C GLU A 139 6.13 -16.06 7.76
N ARG A 140 6.70 -17.06 7.07
CA ARG A 140 6.71 -18.44 7.54
C ARG A 140 7.95 -18.74 8.36
N THR A 141 7.79 -19.53 9.41
CA THR A 141 8.93 -20.14 10.08
C THR A 141 9.62 -21.14 9.13
N LYS A 142 10.92 -21.37 9.31
CA LYS A 142 11.68 -22.34 8.50
C LYS A 142 11.06 -23.75 8.54
N GLN A 143 10.48 -24.11 9.70
CA GLN A 143 9.82 -25.40 9.89
C GLN A 143 8.53 -25.49 9.07
N ASN A 144 7.67 -24.46 9.11
CA ASN A 144 6.48 -24.40 8.25
C ASN A 144 6.86 -24.46 6.76
N TRP A 145 7.85 -23.66 6.35
CA TRP A 145 8.28 -23.62 4.96
C TRP A 145 8.78 -24.97 4.45
N GLY A 146 9.59 -25.68 5.25
CA GLY A 146 10.04 -27.04 4.92
C GLY A 146 8.89 -28.03 4.73
N GLU A 147 7.82 -27.93 5.53
CA GLU A 147 6.63 -28.77 5.38
C GLU A 147 5.84 -28.43 4.11
N ILE A 148 5.71 -27.15 3.75
CA ILE A 148 5.05 -26.74 2.51
C ILE A 148 5.83 -27.22 1.29
N VAL A 149 7.17 -27.12 1.31
CA VAL A 149 8.02 -27.65 0.24
C VAL A 149 7.89 -29.17 0.14
N PHE A 150 7.82 -29.89 1.27
CA PHE A 150 7.60 -31.34 1.24
C PHE A 150 6.20 -31.70 0.70
N LYS A 151 5.16 -30.96 1.13
CA LYS A 151 3.79 -31.11 0.62
C LYS A 151 3.69 -30.77 -0.87
N SER A 152 4.44 -29.79 -1.36
CA SER A 152 4.45 -29.40 -2.78
C SER A 152 5.08 -30.48 -3.67
N ILE A 153 6.14 -31.12 -3.18
CA ILE A 153 6.72 -32.30 -3.83
C ILE A 153 5.69 -33.45 -3.83
N ALA A 154 5.05 -33.74 -2.70
CA ALA A 154 4.00 -34.75 -2.63
C ALA A 154 2.79 -34.44 -3.54
N TYR A 155 2.43 -33.16 -3.73
CA TYR A 155 1.43 -32.72 -4.70
C TYR A 155 1.85 -32.92 -6.14
N TYR A 156 3.12 -32.66 -6.48
CA TYR A 156 3.67 -32.96 -7.80
C TYR A 156 3.56 -34.47 -8.14
N TYR A 157 3.54 -35.32 -7.11
CA TYR A 157 3.27 -36.76 -7.20
C TYR A 157 1.79 -37.14 -6.94
N GLY A 158 0.85 -36.19 -6.89
CA GLY A 158 -0.59 -36.42 -6.93
C GLY A 158 -1.35 -36.42 -5.59
N ALA A 159 -0.78 -35.93 -4.48
CA ALA A 159 -1.36 -36.18 -3.15
C ALA A 159 -2.21 -35.07 -2.47
N TYR A 160 -2.07 -33.75 -2.75
CA TYR A 160 -2.74 -32.71 -1.91
C TYR A 160 -3.04 -31.35 -2.58
N GLY A 161 -4.20 -30.74 -2.30
CA GLY A 161 -4.61 -29.43 -2.85
C GLY A 161 -3.76 -28.21 -2.44
N ALA A 162 -3.84 -27.14 -3.23
CA ALA A 162 -2.92 -25.99 -3.25
C ALA A 162 -2.98 -25.09 -1.98
N SER A 163 -1.83 -24.95 -1.31
CA SER A 163 -1.53 -23.86 -0.37
C SER A 163 -0.60 -22.85 -1.06
N SER A 164 -0.63 -21.57 -0.66
CA SER A 164 0.26 -20.55 -1.24
C SER A 164 1.72 -20.91 -0.96
N TYR A 165 2.48 -21.22 -2.02
CA TYR A 165 3.89 -21.64 -1.97
C TYR A 165 4.89 -20.53 -1.68
N ASN A 166 4.51 -19.41 -1.07
CA ASN A 166 5.47 -18.33 -0.82
C ASN A 166 6.08 -18.46 0.59
N GLU A 167 7.40 -18.36 0.77
CA GLU A 167 8.00 -18.36 2.13
C GLU A 167 7.54 -17.14 2.96
N ALA A 168 7.32 -16.03 2.26
CA ALA A 168 6.84 -14.79 2.85
C ALA A 168 6.06 -13.99 1.79
N PHE A 169 5.27 -13.02 2.25
CA PHE A 169 4.53 -12.14 1.37
C PHE A 169 4.47 -10.75 1.97
N SER A 170 4.67 -9.72 1.14
CA SER A 170 4.55 -8.32 1.56
C SER A 170 3.76 -7.51 0.53
N LYS A 171 2.65 -6.92 0.95
CA LYS A 171 1.86 -5.96 0.17
C LYS A 171 1.74 -4.65 0.94
N LEU A 172 2.38 -3.60 0.43
CA LEU A 172 2.31 -2.27 0.98
C LEU A 172 1.45 -1.39 0.07
N THR A 173 0.46 -0.72 0.63
CA THR A 173 -0.41 0.24 -0.07
C THR A 173 -0.27 1.61 0.56
N LEU A 174 -0.10 2.64 -0.27
CA LEU A 174 -0.07 4.04 0.12
C LEU A 174 -1.21 4.77 -0.58
N ILE A 175 -1.95 5.57 0.19
CA ILE A 175 -3.13 6.30 -0.26
C ILE A 175 -3.04 7.74 0.22
N ILE A 176 -3.31 8.69 -0.66
CA ILE A 176 -3.70 10.05 -0.29
C ILE A 176 -5.21 10.13 -0.42
N TYR A 177 -5.87 10.53 0.66
CA TYR A 177 -7.30 10.78 0.72
C TYR A 177 -7.58 12.29 0.68
N ASP A 178 -8.54 12.72 -0.13
CA ASP A 178 -9.04 14.10 -0.20
C ASP A 178 -10.42 14.18 0.47
N ALA A 179 -10.49 14.80 1.66
CA ALA A 179 -11.73 14.93 2.44
C ALA A 179 -12.72 15.94 1.84
N GLU A 180 -12.24 16.87 1.00
CA GLU A 180 -13.11 17.84 0.33
C GLU A 180 -13.83 17.17 -0.84
N ASN A 181 -13.07 16.50 -1.71
CA ASN A 181 -13.61 15.87 -2.92
C ASN A 181 -14.08 14.42 -2.71
N LYS A 182 -13.83 13.83 -1.53
CA LYS A 182 -14.16 12.45 -1.18
C LYS A 182 -13.67 11.47 -2.24
N ASN A 183 -12.37 11.55 -2.52
CA ASN A 183 -11.71 10.75 -3.54
C ASN A 183 -10.29 10.35 -3.07
N LEU A 184 -9.62 9.53 -3.87
CA LEU A 184 -8.24 9.07 -3.63
C LEU A 184 -7.35 9.67 -4.72
N PRO A 185 -6.87 10.92 -4.58
CA PRO A 185 -6.04 11.57 -5.58
C PRO A 185 -4.83 10.75 -5.98
N PHE A 186 -4.29 9.99 -5.04
CA PHE A 186 -3.23 9.05 -5.29
C PHE A 186 -3.51 7.77 -4.51
N TYR A 187 -3.35 6.63 -5.17
CA TYR A 187 -3.16 5.37 -4.50
C TYR A 187 -2.16 4.54 -5.30
N HIS A 188 -1.29 3.83 -4.60
CA HIS A 188 -0.42 2.87 -5.25
C HIS A 188 -0.03 1.77 -4.29
N PHE A 189 0.28 0.60 -4.84
CA PHE A 189 0.69 -0.54 -4.04
C PHE A 189 1.92 -1.23 -4.64
N SER A 190 2.65 -1.90 -3.78
CA SER A 190 3.80 -2.72 -4.11
C SER A 190 3.59 -4.10 -3.51
N ILE A 191 3.78 -5.14 -4.32
CA ILE A 191 3.71 -6.54 -3.88
C ILE A 191 5.08 -7.17 -4.06
N LYS A 192 5.56 -7.87 -3.03
CA LYS A 192 6.80 -8.65 -3.04
C LYS A 192 6.50 -10.06 -2.55
N PRO A 193 6.27 -11.03 -3.46
CA PRO A 193 6.22 -12.44 -3.09
C PRO A 193 7.62 -12.89 -2.66
N ASP A 194 7.68 -13.89 -1.76
CA ASP A 194 8.91 -14.49 -1.23
C ASP A 194 9.87 -13.49 -0.57
N LYS A 195 9.32 -12.41 -0.02
CA LYS A 195 10.09 -11.41 0.72
C LYS A 195 9.42 -11.10 2.05
N LYS A 196 10.24 -11.15 3.09
CA LYS A 196 9.88 -10.81 4.48
C LYS A 196 9.41 -9.35 4.55
N PRO A 197 8.18 -9.06 5.00
CA PRO A 197 7.65 -7.70 5.18
C PRO A 197 8.63 -6.75 5.84
N THR A 198 9.26 -7.18 6.93
CA THR A 198 10.21 -6.39 7.72
C THR A 198 11.48 -5.99 6.96
N ARG A 199 11.84 -6.68 5.87
CA ARG A 199 13.09 -6.46 5.12
C ARG A 199 12.94 -5.62 3.86
N VAL A 200 11.74 -5.58 3.28
CA VAL A 200 11.51 -4.91 1.99
C VAL A 200 10.68 -3.64 2.11
N ILE A 201 10.17 -3.33 3.30
CA ILE A 201 9.23 -2.23 3.52
C ILE A 201 9.77 -0.87 3.08
N SER A 202 11.02 -0.53 3.42
CA SER A 202 11.61 0.75 3.02
C SER A 202 11.75 0.86 1.51
N GLN A 203 12.27 -0.20 0.86
CA GLN A 203 12.38 -0.25 -0.60
C GLN A 203 11.00 -0.18 -1.29
N GLN A 204 9.98 -0.84 -0.74
CA GLN A 204 8.63 -0.79 -1.29
C GLN A 204 8.03 0.60 -1.16
N LEU A 205 8.18 1.23 0.01
CA LEU A 205 7.64 2.55 0.28
C LEU A 205 8.33 3.61 -0.58
N GLU A 206 9.66 3.65 -0.60
CA GLU A 206 10.44 4.55 -1.45
C GLU A 206 10.04 4.41 -2.93
N GLY A 207 9.92 3.17 -3.42
CA GLY A 207 9.48 2.91 -4.80
C GLY A 207 8.03 3.32 -5.10
N ILE A 208 7.16 3.43 -4.08
CA ILE A 208 5.81 3.99 -4.22
C ILE A 208 5.89 5.52 -4.21
N ILE A 209 6.65 6.12 -3.30
CA ILE A 209 6.85 7.58 -3.19
C ILE A 209 7.43 8.14 -4.49
N ASP A 210 8.40 7.46 -5.11
CA ASP A 210 8.96 7.86 -6.40
C ASP A 210 7.92 7.95 -7.52
N ARG A 211 6.84 7.17 -7.43
CA ARG A 211 5.73 7.18 -8.40
C ARG A 211 4.72 8.28 -8.13
N PHE A 212 4.66 8.81 -6.90
CA PHE A 212 3.89 10.02 -6.62
C PHE A 212 4.37 11.18 -7.52
N TRP A 213 5.65 11.19 -7.88
CA TRP A 213 6.23 12.27 -8.67
C TRP A 213 6.19 12.10 -10.19
N LYS A 214 5.94 10.89 -10.68
CA LYS A 214 5.91 10.55 -12.11
C LYS A 214 4.49 10.62 -12.66
#